data_AF-A0A1I4FFB2-F1
#
_entry.id   AF-A0A1I4FFB2-F1
#
_cell.length_a   1.000
_cell.length_b   1.000
_cell.length_c   1.000
_cell.angle_alpha   90.00
_cell.angle_beta   90.00
_cell.angle_gamma   90.00
#
_symmetry.space_group_name_H-M   'P 1'
#
loop_
_entity.id
_entity.type
_entity.pdbx_description
1 polymer ?
#
loop_
_entity_poly.entity_id
_entity_poly.type
_entity_poly.pdbx_seq_one_letter_code
_entity_poly.pdbx_strand_id
1 'polypeptide(L)'
;MTEPSPDGARISGGVLATLAGGGLLAVFMVQNTENVTLHFLFWSFTWPLWLFTLTVAALGAVVWLGVGVLRRHRRRQARRDARRE
;
A
#
# COMPACT_ATOMS: atom_id res chain seq x y z
N MET A 1 5.26 1.84 -51.47
CA MET A 1 4.15 1.19 -50.75
C MET A 1 4.72 0.73 -49.42
N THR A 2 4.59 1.56 -48.39
CA THR A 2 5.23 1.33 -47.07
C THR A 2 4.12 0.83 -46.15
N GLU A 3 4.19 -0.43 -45.71
CA GLU A 3 3.24 -0.95 -44.74
C GLU A 3 3.44 -0.28 -43.37
N PRO A 4 2.36 0.12 -42.67
CA PRO A 4 2.47 0.50 -41.27
C PRO A 4 2.84 -0.75 -40.46
N SER A 5 4.04 -0.76 -39.87
CA SER A 5 4.37 -1.76 -38.85
C SER A 5 3.40 -1.61 -37.69
N PRO A 6 2.86 -2.71 -37.14
CA PRO A 6 1.98 -2.62 -35.99
C PRO A 6 2.82 -2.13 -34.81
N ASP A 7 2.53 -0.92 -34.33
CA ASP A 7 3.00 -0.45 -33.04
C ASP A 7 2.45 -1.41 -31.97
N GLY A 8 3.19 -2.49 -31.71
CA GLY A 8 2.88 -3.43 -30.66
C GLY A 8 2.85 -2.67 -29.35
N ALA A 9 1.66 -2.54 -28.76
CA ALA A 9 1.44 -1.83 -27.52
C ALA A 9 2.43 -2.32 -26.45
N ARG A 10 3.49 -1.55 -26.22
CA ARG A 10 4.50 -1.87 -25.20
C ARG A 10 3.82 -1.81 -23.85
N ILE A 11 3.63 -2.98 -23.22
CA ILE A 11 3.10 -3.06 -21.86
C ILE A 11 4.04 -2.26 -20.95
N SER A 12 3.51 -1.19 -20.36
CA SER A 12 4.32 -0.38 -19.44
C SER A 12 4.67 -1.21 -18.21
N GLY A 13 5.87 -1.02 -17.67
CA GLY A 13 6.29 -1.72 -16.45
C GLY A 13 5.32 -1.51 -15.28
N GLY A 14 4.62 -0.37 -15.23
CA GLY A 14 3.57 -0.10 -14.26
C GLY A 14 2.35 -1.01 -14.40
N VAL A 15 1.92 -1.31 -15.63
CA VAL A 15 0.82 -2.25 -15.89
C VAL A 15 1.20 -3.65 -15.44
N LEU A 16 2.42 -4.10 -15.78
CA LEU A 16 2.90 -5.42 -15.36
C LEU A 16 2.99 -5.53 -13.84
N ALA A 17 3.56 -4.51 -13.18
CA ALA A 17 3.68 -4.48 -11.72
C ALA A 17 2.31 -4.47 -11.02
N THR A 18 1.34 -3.74 -11.56
CA THR A 18 -0.02 -3.69 -11.01
C THR A 18 -0.74 -5.02 -11.17
N LEU A 19 -0.63 -5.65 -12.35
CA LEU A 19 -1.22 -6.96 -12.60
C LEU A 19 -0.58 -8.05 -11.74
N ALA A 20 0.76 -8.07 -11.69
CA ALA A 20 1.50 -9.03 -10.87
C ALA A 20 1.19 -8.85 -9.38
N GLY A 21 1.24 -7.61 -8.89
CA GLY A 21 0.94 -7.29 -7.49
C GLY A 21 -0.51 -7.60 -7.11
N GLY A 22 -1.47 -7.20 -7.95
CA GLY A 22 -2.89 -7.50 -7.75
C GLY A 22 -3.19 -8.99 -7.82
N GLY A 23 -2.58 -9.72 -8.75
CA GLY A 23 -2.69 -11.17 -8.86
C GLY A 23 -2.14 -11.89 -7.63
N LEU A 24 -0.93 -11.53 -7.19
CA LEU A 24 -0.34 -12.09 -5.95
C LEU A 24 -1.22 -11.80 -4.73
N LEU A 25 -1.75 -10.59 -4.63
CA LEU A 25 -2.65 -10.20 -3.54
C LEU A 25 -3.93 -11.05 -3.55
N ALA A 26 -4.54 -11.26 -4.71
CA ALA A 26 -5.73 -12.09 -4.82
C ALA A 26 -5.44 -13.54 -4.43
N VAL A 27 -4.33 -14.11 -4.89
CA VAL A 27 -3.88 -15.46 -4.49
C VAL A 27 -3.67 -15.54 -2.98
N PHE A 28 -3.00 -14.55 -2.39
CA PHE A 28 -2.82 -14.47 -0.94
C PHE A 28 -4.16 -14.47 -0.21
N MET A 29 -5.13 -13.66 -0.65
CA MET A 29 -6.45 -13.59 -0.02
C MET A 29 -7.20 -14.93 -0.06
N VAL A 30 -7.20 -15.59 -1.21
CA VAL A 30 -7.88 -16.88 -1.40
C VAL A 30 -7.21 -17.99 -0.59
N GLN A 31 -5.87 -18.01 -0.55
CA GLN A 31 -5.12 -19.01 0.21
C GLN A 31 -5.22 -18.81 1.72
N ASN A 32 -5.29 -17.56 2.20
CA ASN A 32 -5.26 -17.23 3.62
C ASN A 32 -6.66 -16.95 4.19
N THR A 33 -7.64 -17.78 3.82
CA THR A 33 -9.03 -17.73 4.32
C THR A 33 -9.21 -18.38 5.69
N GLU A 34 -8.15 -18.94 6.26
CA GLU A 34 -8.16 -19.50 7.60
C GLU A 34 -8.54 -18.45 8.64
N ASN A 35 -9.45 -18.83 9.53
CA ASN A 35 -9.90 -17.96 10.61
C ASN A 35 -8.91 -18.02 11.78
N VAL A 36 -8.33 -16.87 12.11
CA VAL A 36 -7.43 -16.72 13.26
C VAL A 36 -8.16 -15.99 14.38
N THR A 37 -8.02 -16.48 15.61
CA THR A 37 -8.58 -15.83 16.80
C THR A 37 -7.48 -15.08 17.52
N LEU A 38 -7.68 -13.77 17.68
CA LEU A 38 -6.76 -12.90 18.40
C LEU A 38 -7.32 -12.60 19.77
N HIS A 39 -6.47 -12.74 20.78
CA HIS A 39 -6.79 -12.41 22.16
C HIS A 39 -6.03 -11.13 22.56
N PHE A 40 -6.77 -10.08 22.91
CA PHE A 40 -6.22 -8.81 23.34
C PHE A 40 -6.81 -8.40 24.69
N LEU A 41 -5.98 -8.52 25.73
CA LEU A 41 -6.40 -8.39 27.13
C LEU A 41 -7.62 -9.26 27.43
N PHE A 42 -8.80 -8.66 27.59
CA PHE A 42 -10.08 -9.32 27.92
C PHE A 42 -11.02 -9.46 26.71
N TRP A 43 -10.57 -9.10 25.51
CA TRP A 43 -11.34 -9.23 24.28
C TRP A 43 -10.73 -10.29 23.36
N SER A 44 -11.58 -11.07 22.69
CA SER A 44 -11.18 -11.89 21.56
C SER A 44 -12.04 -11.62 20.33
N PHE A 45 -11.42 -11.76 19.15
CA PHE A 45 -12.11 -11.66 17.88
C PHE A 45 -11.51 -12.62 16.86
N THR A 46 -12.35 -13.18 15.98
CA THR A 46 -11.97 -14.21 15.00
C THR A 46 -12.22 -13.73 13.59
N TRP A 47 -11.14 -13.51 12.82
CA TRP A 47 -11.20 -12.94 11.47
C TRP A 47 -10.38 -13.80 10.51
N PRO A 48 -10.69 -13.83 9.21
CA PRO A 48 -9.83 -14.45 8.21
C PRO A 48 -8.45 -13.80 8.22
N LEU A 49 -7.39 -14.61 8.15
CA LEU A 49 -6.01 -14.13 8.24
C LEU A 49 -5.71 -13.04 7.20
N TRP A 50 -6.17 -13.23 5.96
CA TRP A 50 -5.97 -12.24 4.90
C TRP A 50 -6.54 -10.86 5.27
N LEU A 51 -7.73 -10.81 5.87
CA LEU A 51 -8.42 -9.57 6.20
C LEU A 51 -7.70 -8.86 7.34
N PHE A 52 -7.28 -9.62 8.35
CA PHE A 52 -6.50 -9.09 9.45
C PHE A 52 -5.19 -8.47 8.96
N THR A 53 -4.42 -9.19 8.13
CA THR A 53 -3.16 -8.69 7.58
C THR A 53 -3.36 -7.41 6.76
N LEU A 54 -4.38 -7.35 5.90
CA LEU A 54 -4.67 -6.13 5.12
C LEU A 54 -5.08 -4.96 5.99
N THR A 55 -5.85 -5.20 7.05
CA THR A 55 -6.24 -4.16 8.01
C THR A 55 -5.01 -3.58 8.70
N VAL A 56 -4.10 -4.44 9.20
CA VAL A 56 -2.85 -4.01 9.83
C VAL A 56 -1.95 -3.24 8.86
N ALA A 57 -1.80 -3.73 7.63
CA ALA A 57 -1.02 -3.04 6.59
C ALA A 57 -1.60 -1.66 6.26
N ALA A 58 -2.93 -1.55 6.16
CA ALA A 58 -3.61 -0.28 5.93
C ALA A 58 -3.41 0.69 7.09
N LEU A 59 -3.56 0.24 8.34
CA LEU A 59 -3.29 1.06 9.52
C LEU A 59 -1.83 1.54 9.56
N GLY A 60 -0.88 0.65 9.26
CA GLY A 60 0.53 1.00 9.14
C GLY A 60 0.78 2.06 8.06
N ALA A 61 0.14 1.94 6.90
CA ALA A 61 0.22 2.93 5.83
C ALA A 61 -0.37 4.29 6.25
N VAL A 62 -1.51 4.30 6.94
CA VAL A 62 -2.12 5.53 7.48
C VAL A 62 -1.17 6.20 8.48
N VAL A 63 -0.59 5.45 9.41
CA VAL A 63 0.39 5.97 10.37
C VAL A 63 1.62 6.52 9.64
N TRP A 64 2.15 5.78 8.66
CA TRP A 64 3.29 6.22 7.86
C TRP A 64 3.02 7.53 7.11
N LEU A 65 1.85 7.63 6.47
CA LEU A 65 1.42 8.83 5.76
C LEU A 65 1.23 10.00 6.74
N GLY A 66 0.57 9.78 7.88
CA GLY A 66 0.39 10.80 8.92
C GLY A 66 1.73 11.34 9.43
N VAL A 67 2.66 10.46 9.76
CA VAL A 67 4.03 10.82 10.15
C VAL A 67 4.78 11.51 9.01
N GLY A 68 4.64 11.02 7.78
CA GLY A 68 5.25 11.59 6.58
C GLY A 68 4.80 13.04 6.32
N VAL A 69 3.51 13.31 6.46
CA VAL A 69 2.94 14.66 6.37
C VAL A 69 3.51 15.54 7.49
N LEU A 70 3.53 15.06 8.74
CA LEU A 70 4.08 15.81 9.87
C LEU A 70 5.56 16.18 9.66
N ARG A 71 6.38 15.23 9.18
CA ARG A 71 7.79 15.45 8.83
C ARG A 71 7.95 16.43 7.67
N ARG A 72 7.06 16.38 6.66
CA ARG A 72 7.06 17.30 5.51
C ARG A 72 6.69 18.72 5.93
N HIS A 73 5.79 18.90 6.88
CA HIS A 73 5.42 20.20 7.43
C HIS A 73 6.57 20.82 8.26
N ARG A 74 7.24 20.04 9.11
CA ARG A 74 8.39 20.53 9.90
C ARG A 74 9.53 21.06 9.02
N ARG A 75 9.79 20.42 7.86
CA ARG A 75 10.79 20.90 6.89
C ARG A 75 10.43 22.24 6.23
N ARG A 76 9.14 22.57 6.11
CA ARG A 76 8.68 23.84 5.51
C ARG A 76 8.71 24.99 6.51
N GLN A 77 8.46 24.72 7.79
CA GLN A 77 8.52 25.73 8.86
C GLN A 77 9.97 26.15 9.16
N ALA A 78 10.91 25.21 9.22
CA ALA A 78 12.33 25.51 9.44
C ALA A 78 12.92 26.50 8.42
N ARG A 79 12.40 26.55 7.19
CA ARG A 79 12.84 27.52 6.15
C ARG A 79 12.26 28.93 6.33
N ARG A 80 11.18 29.08 7.10
CA ARG A 80 10.57 30.37 7.41
C ARG A 80 11.20 30.99 8.65
N ASP A 81 11.54 30.16 9.64
CA ASP A 81 12.21 30.62 10.86
C ASP A 81 13.65 31.08 10.56
N ALA A 82 14.38 30.38 9.69
CA ALA A 82 15.71 30.81 9.22
C ALA A 82 15.73 32.10 8.35
N ARG A 83 14.57 32.71 8.05
CA ARG A 83 14.47 34.03 7.40
C ARG A 83 14.04 35.14 8.37
N ARG A 84 13.70 34.78 9.62
CA ARG A 84 13.30 35.72 10.68
C ARG A 84 14.43 36.00 11.67
N GLU A 85 15.48 35.19 11.67
CA GLU A 85 16.80 35.49 12.25
C GLU A 85 17.68 36.18 11.22
#